data_AF-A0A4V3SF80-F1
#
_entry.id   AF-A0A4V3SF80-F1
#
_cell.length_a   1.000
_cell.length_b   1.000
_cell.length_c   1.000
_cell.angle_alpha   90.00
_cell.angle_beta   90.00
_cell.angle_gamma   90.00
#
_symmetry.space_group_name_H-M   'P 1'
#
loop_
_entity.id
_entity.type
_entity.pdbx_description
1 polymer ?
#
loop_
_entity_poly.entity_id
_entity_poly.type
_entity_poly.pdbx_seq_one_letter_code
_entity_poly.pdbx_strand_id
1 'polypeptide(L)' 'MGHANIWHSHPKDYGQGSRHCRVCSNRHGLIRKYGLNMCRQCFRMYANVIGFRKLD' A
#
# COMPACT_ATOMS: atom_id res chain seq x y z
N MET A 1 20.01 23.93 -12.93
CA MET A 1 19.50 24.10 -11.55
C MET A 1 18.00 23.84 -11.40
N GLY A 2 17.15 24.02 -12.42
CA GLY A 2 15.69 23.80 -12.29
C GLY A 2 15.24 22.38 -11.88
N HIS A 3 15.92 21.32 -12.34
CA HIS A 3 15.57 19.93 -12.00
C HIS A 3 15.49 19.67 -10.48
N ALA A 4 16.43 20.21 -9.70
CA ALA A 4 16.48 20.02 -8.25
C ALA A 4 15.26 20.64 -7.53
N ASN A 5 14.71 21.73 -8.08
CA ASN A 5 13.59 22.44 -7.47
C ASN A 5 12.22 21.87 -7.87
N ILE A 6 12.16 21.06 -8.94
CA ILE A 6 10.91 20.55 -9.53
C ILE A 6 10.71 19.06 -9.20
N TRP A 7 11.79 18.33 -8.86
CA TRP A 7 11.71 16.91 -8.54
C TRP A 7 10.79 16.64 -7.34
N HIS A 8 9.78 15.79 -7.53
CA HIS A 8 8.76 15.47 -6.51
C HIS A 8 8.04 16.68 -5.89
N SER A 9 7.89 17.77 -6.64
CA SER A 9 7.20 18.99 -6.18
C SER A 9 5.71 18.80 -5.87
N HIS A 10 5.04 17.84 -6.52
CA HIS A 10 3.62 17.58 -6.29
C HIS A 10 3.39 16.85 -4.95
N PRO A 11 2.58 17.40 -4.02
CA PRO A 11 2.25 16.75 -2.75
C PRO A 11 1.59 15.38 -2.98
N LYS A 12 1.97 14.38 -2.17
CA LYS A 12 1.46 13.00 -2.26
C LYS A 12 0.82 12.58 -0.95
N ASP A 13 -0.03 13.43 -0.39
CA ASP A 13 -0.66 13.16 0.91
C ASP A 13 -1.95 12.33 0.76
N TYR A 14 -2.60 12.41 -0.41
CA TYR A 14 -3.89 11.78 -0.68
C TYR A 14 -3.94 11.00 -2.00
N GLY A 15 -5.06 10.30 -2.22
CA GLY A 15 -5.29 9.47 -3.40
C GLY A 15 -4.57 8.12 -3.38
N GLN A 16 -4.49 7.51 -4.56
CA GLN A 16 -3.83 6.21 -4.76
C GLN A 16 -2.29 6.35 -4.78
N GLY A 17 -1.78 7.48 -5.27
CA GLY A 17 -0.34 7.75 -5.38
C GLY A 17 0.36 7.93 -4.03
N SER A 18 -0.38 8.34 -3.00
CA SER A 18 0.15 8.58 -1.65
C SER A 18 0.44 7.32 -0.85
N ARG A 19 -0.18 6.19 -1.23
CA ARG A 19 -0.13 4.95 -0.46
C ARG A 19 0.41 3.83 -1.31
N HIS A 20 1.10 2.92 -0.67
CA HIS A 20 1.64 1.73 -1.29
C HIS A 20 1.55 0.56 -0.31
N CYS A 21 1.57 -0.65 -0.85
CA CYS A 21 1.66 -1.85 -0.07
C CYS A 21 2.97 -1.88 0.71
N ARG A 22 2.91 -2.13 2.02
CA ARG A 22 4.11 -2.24 2.86
C ARG A 22 5.05 -3.41 2.51
N VAL A 23 4.59 -4.36 1.69
CA VAL A 23 5.35 -5.57 1.32
C VAL A 23 5.97 -5.46 -0.08
N CYS A 24 5.17 -5.08 -1.08
CA CYS A 24 5.58 -5.10 -2.49
C CYS A 24 5.61 -3.72 -3.16
N SER A 25 5.34 -2.65 -2.41
CA SER A 25 5.26 -1.26 -2.91
C SER A 25 4.24 -1.01 -4.03
N ASN A 26 3.40 -1.99 -4.35
CA ASN A 26 2.30 -1.82 -5.30
C ASN A 26 1.25 -0.83 -4.75
N ARG A 27 0.73 0.04 -5.61
CA ARG A 27 -0.31 1.02 -5.26
C ARG A 27 -1.72 0.49 -5.49
N HIS A 28 -1.88 -0.55 -6.31
CA HIS A 28 -3.17 -1.09 -6.69
C HIS A 28 -3.68 -2.16 -5.71
N GLY A 29 -5.02 -2.22 -5.54
CA GLY A 29 -5.67 -3.26 -4.75
C GLY A 29 -5.24 -3.25 -3.28
N LEU A 30 -5.02 -2.07 -2.71
CA LEU A 30 -4.56 -1.88 -1.33
C LEU A 30 -5.73 -2.08 -0.33
N ILE A 31 -5.57 -3.03 0.57
CA ILE A 31 -6.44 -3.24 1.73
C ILE A 31 -5.98 -2.32 2.85
N ARG A 32 -6.83 -1.37 3.20
CA ARG A 32 -6.57 -0.29 4.17
C ARG A 32 -7.24 -0.51 5.53
N LYS A 33 -8.14 -1.48 5.63
CA LYS A 33 -8.90 -1.76 6.85
C LYS A 33 -7.95 -2.21 7.97
N TYR A 34 -8.23 -1.78 9.20
CA TYR A 34 -7.44 -2.12 10.40
C TYR A 34 -5.96 -1.70 10.34
N GLY A 35 -5.60 -0.74 9.48
CA GLY A 35 -4.22 -0.28 9.34
C GLY A 35 -3.28 -1.27 8.63
N LEU A 36 -3.83 -2.31 7.97
CA LEU A 36 -3.02 -3.36 7.32
C LEU A 36 -2.09 -2.81 6.21
N ASN A 37 -2.58 -1.86 5.40
CA ASN A 37 -1.85 -1.24 4.29
C ASN A 37 -1.09 -2.26 3.41
N MET A 38 -1.80 -3.32 3.01
CA MET A 38 -1.25 -4.44 2.22
C MET A 38 -2.05 -4.65 0.94
N CYS A 39 -1.36 -5.03 -0.14
CA CYS A 39 -2.00 -5.39 -1.40
C CYS A 39 -2.83 -6.66 -1.24
N ARG A 40 -3.91 -6.84 -2.02
CA ARG A 40 -4.78 -8.03 -1.93
C ARG A 40 -4.05 -9.36 -2.13
N GLN A 41 -3.02 -9.40 -2.99
CA GLN A 41 -2.20 -10.60 -3.23
C GLN A 41 -1.34 -10.90 -2.01
N CYS A 42 -0.66 -9.88 -1.50
CA CYS A 42 0.16 -9.90 -0.28
C CYS A 42 -0.66 -10.36 0.91
N PHE A 43 -1.87 -9.81 1.08
CA PHE A 43 -2.76 -10.20 2.16
C PHE A 43 -3.09 -11.70 2.10
N ARG A 44 -3.41 -12.25 0.93
CA ARG A 44 -3.69 -13.69 0.80
C ARG A 44 -2.50 -14.57 1.17
N MET A 45 -1.27 -14.15 0.86
CA MET A 45 -0.06 -14.88 1.24
C MET A 45 0.17 -14.86 2.76
N TYR A 46 -0.07 -13.72 3.41
CA TYR A 46 0.22 -13.53 4.83
C TYR A 46 -0.99 -13.72 5.76
N ALA A 47 -2.20 -13.93 5.23
CA ALA A 47 -3.44 -13.99 6.01
C ALA A 47 -3.35 -14.98 7.18
N ASN A 48 -2.84 -16.18 6.92
CA ASN A 48 -2.69 -17.23 7.94
C ASN A 48 -1.71 -16.82 9.05
N VAL A 49 -0.61 -16.15 8.70
CA VAL A 49 0.42 -15.70 9.68
C VAL A 49 -0.09 -14.52 10.51
N ILE A 50 -0.90 -13.64 9.92
CA ILE A 50 -1.57 -12.54 10.62
C ILE A 50 -2.64 -13.07 11.59
N GLY A 51 -3.12 -14.31 11.40
CA GLY A 51 -4.14 -14.95 12.23
C GLY A 51 -5.54 -14.91 11.62
N PHE A 52 -5.70 -14.45 10.37
CA PHE A 52 -6.96 -14.62 9.65
C PHE A 52 -7.15 -16.08 9.28
N ARG A 53 -8.32 -16.65 9.60
CA ARG A 53 -8.73 -17.98 9.17
C ARG A 53 -9.99 -17.85 8.32
N LYS A 54 -10.07 -18.66 7.26
CA LYS A 54 -11.32 -18.83 6.52
C LYS A 54 -12.23 -19.68 7.40
N LEU A 55 -13.35 -19.10 7.79
CA LEU A 55 -14.49 -19.83 8.35
C LEU A 55 -15.48 -20.06 7.20
N ASP A 56 -16.25 -21.14 7.27
CA ASP A 56 -17.23 -21.49 6.24
C ASP A 56 -18.43 -20.53 6.20
#